data_AF-A0A9X2Y070-F1
#
_entry.id   AF-A0A9X2Y070-F1
#
_cell.length_a   1.000
_cell.length_b   1.000
_cell.length_c   1.000
_cell.angle_alpha   90.00
_cell.angle_beta   90.00
_cell.angle_gamma   90.00
#
_symmetry.space_group_name_H-M   'P 1'
#
loop_
_entity.id
_entity.type
_entity.pdbx_description
1 polymer ?
#
loop_
_entity_poly.entity_id
_entity_poly.type
_entity_poly.pdbx_seq_one_letter_code
_entity_poly.pdbx_strand_id
1 'polypeptide(L)'
;MHFIGYIASLAIGISLGLIGGGGSILTVPVLVYLFRISPVMATAYSLFIVGSTSLVGALPKYKKGLVNLKTALIFGAPSIAAVFATRKYIVPMIPEELISLGGFLITKNILMMLLFAILMVTASVSMIRNKKDNIEEKKVEVQKFNVPVIMVEGIVVGMVTGLVGAGGGFLIIPALVLLSNLPMKQAIGTSLLIIAAKSLIGFIGDLSNYQMDWILLISVTFLAIIGIFIGNWLSHKVSSKKLEFVFGWFVLIMGIYIIIKEIFFQHI
;
A
#
# COMPACT_ATOMS: atom_id res chain seq x y z
N MET A 1 21.72 0.57 13.06
CA MET A 1 20.63 0.91 12.11
C MET A 1 19.34 0.12 12.38
N HIS A 2 19.38 -1.15 12.79
CA HIS A 2 18.17 -1.94 13.07
C HIS A 2 17.21 -1.35 14.11
N PHE A 3 17.71 -0.69 15.17
CA PHE A 3 16.86 -0.06 16.19
C PHE A 3 15.94 1.04 15.62
N ILE A 4 16.46 1.88 14.73
CA ILE A 4 15.67 2.91 14.04
C ILE A 4 14.65 2.25 13.09
N GLY A 5 15.04 1.17 12.42
CA GLY A 5 14.14 0.35 11.61
C GLY A 5 12.95 -0.18 12.41
N TYR A 6 13.18 -0.72 13.61
CA TYR A 6 12.10 -1.23 14.47
C TYR A 6 11.17 -0.12 14.99
N ILE A 7 11.70 1.06 15.30
CA ILE A 7 10.86 2.23 15.62
C ILE A 7 10.03 2.64 14.40
N ALA A 8 10.62 2.62 13.20
CA ALA A 8 9.90 2.90 11.97
C ALA A 8 8.81 1.85 11.68
N SER A 9 8.99 0.59 12.08
CA SER A 9 7.96 -0.45 12.00
C SER A 9 6.73 -0.11 12.84
N LEU A 10 6.91 0.46 14.03
CA LEU A 10 5.80 1.00 14.82
C LEU A 10 5.12 2.17 14.09
N ALA A 11 5.90 3.08 13.49
CA ALA A 11 5.37 4.22 12.74
C ALA A 11 4.55 3.78 11.50
N ILE A 12 4.97 2.73 10.80
CA ILE A 12 4.20 2.10 9.72
C ILE A 12 2.83 1.67 10.26
N GLY A 13 2.82 0.93 11.36
CA GLY A 13 1.59 0.46 12.02
C GLY A 13 0.67 1.61 12.46
N ILE A 14 1.24 2.63 13.11
CA ILE A 14 0.51 3.81 13.56
C ILE A 14 -0.13 4.53 12.38
N SER A 15 0.63 4.74 11.29
CA SER A 15 0.11 5.35 10.06
C SER A 15 -1.03 4.52 9.46
N LEU A 16 -0.89 3.20 9.44
CA LEU A 16 -1.91 2.28 8.92
C LEU A 16 -3.18 2.27 9.80
N GLY A 17 -3.04 2.36 11.12
CA GLY A 17 -4.18 2.48 12.04
C GLY A 17 -4.89 3.83 11.94
N LEU A 18 -4.14 4.91 11.68
CA LEU A 18 -4.70 6.26 11.62
C LEU A 18 -5.37 6.59 10.27
N ILE A 19 -4.70 6.25 9.16
CA ILE A 19 -5.10 6.63 7.79
C ILE A 19 -5.80 5.46 7.09
N GLY A 20 -5.69 4.24 7.65
CA GLY A 20 -6.13 3.01 6.98
C GLY A 20 -5.07 2.52 6.01
N GLY A 21 -5.49 1.88 4.91
CA GLY A 21 -4.57 1.26 3.94
C GLY A 21 -3.56 2.21 3.29
N GLY A 22 -3.76 3.54 3.35
CA GLY A 22 -2.81 4.55 2.85
C GLY A 22 -1.48 4.59 3.61
N GLY A 23 -1.46 4.24 4.90
CA GLY A 23 -0.24 4.23 5.72
C GLY A 23 0.78 3.16 5.33
N SER A 24 0.34 2.15 4.56
CA SER A 24 1.21 1.08 4.04
C SER A 24 2.26 1.52 3.04
N ILE A 25 2.15 2.75 2.51
CA ILE A 25 3.08 3.31 1.53
C ILE A 25 4.48 3.59 2.12
N LEU A 26 4.65 3.49 3.43
CA LEU A 26 5.95 3.65 4.09
C LEU A 26 6.72 2.34 4.26
N THR A 27 6.07 1.19 4.10
CA THR A 27 6.69 -0.11 4.39
C THR A 27 7.90 -0.37 3.49
N VAL A 28 7.77 -0.17 2.17
CA VAL A 28 8.86 -0.43 1.22
C VAL A 28 10.07 0.50 1.46
N PRO A 29 9.93 1.84 1.55
CA PRO A 29 11.08 2.71 1.82
C PRO A 29 11.78 2.42 3.15
N VAL A 30 11.02 2.07 4.20
CA VAL A 30 11.60 1.68 5.50
C VAL A 30 12.43 0.39 5.35
N LEU A 31 11.91 -0.62 4.66
CA LEU A 31 12.63 -1.86 4.41
C LEU A 31 13.90 -1.64 3.57
N VAL A 32 13.81 -0.82 2.52
CA VAL A 32 14.95 -0.55 1.62
C VAL A 32 16.02 0.28 2.32
N TYR A 33 15.65 1.39 2.97
CA TYR A 33 16.64 2.34 3.46
C TYR A 33 17.08 2.11 4.92
N LEU A 34 16.20 1.61 5.79
CA LEU A 34 16.55 1.36 7.19
C LEU A 34 17.00 -0.09 7.44
N PHE A 35 16.36 -1.05 6.78
CA PHE A 35 16.73 -2.46 6.89
C PHE A 35 17.67 -2.95 5.78
N ARG A 36 18.00 -2.08 4.80
CA ARG A 36 18.94 -2.37 3.70
C ARG A 36 18.57 -3.61 2.88
N ILE A 37 17.27 -3.86 2.75
CA ILE A 37 16.72 -4.95 1.92
C ILE A 37 16.64 -4.48 0.47
N SER A 38 16.95 -5.36 -0.49
CA SER A 38 16.83 -5.01 -1.92
C SER A 38 15.38 -4.61 -2.26
N PRO A 39 15.14 -3.65 -3.15
CA PRO A 39 13.79 -3.19 -3.50
C PRO A 39 12.83 -4.33 -3.87
N VAL A 40 13.26 -5.28 -4.69
CA VAL A 40 12.43 -6.44 -5.07
C VAL A 40 12.02 -7.26 -3.83
N MET A 41 12.96 -7.56 -2.91
CA MET A 41 12.64 -8.27 -1.67
C MET A 41 11.79 -7.43 -0.72
N ALA A 42 12.04 -6.13 -0.62
CA ALA A 42 11.27 -5.21 0.20
C ALA A 42 9.80 -5.14 -0.24
N THR A 43 9.53 -5.19 -1.56
CA THR A 43 8.17 -5.30 -2.07
C THR A 43 7.49 -6.61 -1.64
N ALA A 44 8.21 -7.74 -1.62
CA ALA A 44 7.68 -9.02 -1.14
C ALA A 44 7.37 -8.97 0.36
N TYR A 45 8.32 -8.50 1.17
CA TYR A 45 8.15 -8.38 2.62
C TYR A 45 7.01 -7.43 2.98
N SER A 46 6.87 -6.33 2.25
CA SER A 46 5.79 -5.38 2.42
C SER A 46 4.42 -6.04 2.21
N LEU A 47 4.26 -6.94 1.22
CA LEU A 47 3.01 -7.67 1.02
C LEU A 47 2.62 -8.52 2.25
N PHE A 48 3.59 -9.22 2.85
CA PHE A 48 3.34 -9.99 4.08
C PHE A 48 3.00 -9.09 5.28
N ILE A 49 3.82 -8.07 5.53
CA ILE A 49 3.67 -7.15 6.67
C ILE A 49 2.35 -6.41 6.56
N VAL A 50 2.06 -5.80 5.40
CA VAL A 50 0.86 -5.02 5.16
C VAL A 50 -0.37 -5.92 5.10
N GLY A 51 -0.26 -7.10 4.51
CA GLY A 51 -1.34 -8.09 4.48
C GLY A 51 -1.77 -8.52 5.88
N SER A 52 -0.80 -8.90 6.72
CA SER A 52 -1.04 -9.35 8.10
C SER A 52 -1.58 -8.22 8.99
N THR A 53 -0.97 -7.04 8.91
CA THR A 53 -1.39 -5.87 9.70
C THR A 53 -2.78 -5.37 9.26
N SER A 54 -3.07 -5.35 7.95
CA SER A 54 -4.40 -4.98 7.43
C SER A 54 -5.46 -6.01 7.82
N LEU A 55 -5.13 -7.30 7.91
CA LEU A 55 -6.04 -8.32 8.40
C LEU A 55 -6.47 -8.01 9.84
N VAL A 56 -5.51 -7.72 10.72
CA VAL A 56 -5.78 -7.33 12.11
C VAL A 56 -6.61 -6.03 12.15
N GLY A 57 -6.30 -5.05 11.30
CA GLY A 57 -7.03 -3.79 11.20
C GLY A 57 -8.46 -3.94 10.64
N ALA A 58 -8.70 -4.92 9.79
CA ALA A 58 -10.01 -5.19 9.19
C ALA A 58 -10.98 -5.82 10.20
N LEU A 59 -10.50 -6.65 11.14
CA LEU A 59 -11.34 -7.37 12.10
C LEU A 59 -12.28 -6.45 12.92
N PRO A 60 -11.82 -5.35 13.55
CA PRO A 60 -12.72 -4.43 14.25
C PRO A 60 -13.70 -3.71 13.32
N LYS A 61 -13.32 -3.45 12.06
CA LYS A 61 -14.19 -2.78 11.08
C LYS A 61 -15.29 -3.71 10.58
N TYR A 62 -14.96 -4.99 10.38
CA TYR A 62 -15.91 -6.04 10.06
C TYR A 62 -16.95 -6.21 11.17
N LYS A 63 -16.50 -6.31 12.43
CA LYS A 63 -17.40 -6.38 13.60
C LYS A 63 -18.34 -5.17 13.74
N LYS A 64 -17.93 -3.99 13.24
CA LYS A 64 -18.73 -2.76 13.24
C LYS A 64 -19.65 -2.63 12.02
N GLY A 65 -19.74 -3.63 11.13
CA GLY A 65 -20.54 -3.56 9.90
C GLY A 65 -20.02 -2.55 8.88
N LEU A 66 -18.74 -2.14 8.97
CA LEU A 66 -18.11 -1.17 8.07
C LEU A 66 -17.42 -1.82 6.87
N VAL A 67 -17.79 -3.06 6.53
CA VAL A 67 -17.19 -3.82 5.43
C VAL A 67 -18.30 -4.22 4.47
N ASN A 68 -18.22 -3.76 3.22
CA ASN A 68 -19.12 -4.17 2.16
C ASN A 68 -18.55 -5.41 1.44
N LEU A 69 -19.00 -6.60 1.84
CA LEU A 69 -18.48 -7.87 1.31
C LEU A 69 -18.70 -8.03 -0.20
N LYS A 70 -19.83 -7.54 -0.72
CA LYS A 70 -20.13 -7.60 -2.16
C LYS A 70 -19.09 -6.82 -2.98
N THR A 71 -18.80 -5.60 -2.55
CA THR A 71 -17.78 -4.76 -3.19
C THR A 71 -16.38 -5.34 -2.99
N ALA A 72 -16.09 -5.86 -1.79
CA ALA A 72 -14.83 -6.54 -1.51
C ALA A 72 -14.60 -7.73 -2.44
N LEU A 73 -15.64 -8.49 -2.78
CA LEU A 73 -15.52 -9.63 -3.69
C LEU A 73 -15.35 -9.19 -5.14
N ILE A 74 -16.21 -8.26 -5.62
CA ILE A 74 -16.20 -7.80 -7.02
C ILE A 74 -14.89 -7.09 -7.37
N PHE A 75 -14.38 -6.24 -6.47
CA PHE A 75 -13.09 -5.56 -6.66
C PHE A 75 -11.91 -6.46 -6.26
N GLY A 76 -12.05 -7.20 -5.15
CA GLY A 76 -10.95 -7.95 -4.55
C GLY A 76 -10.55 -9.17 -5.36
N ALA A 77 -11.48 -9.97 -5.89
CA ALA A 77 -11.15 -11.15 -6.69
C ALA A 77 -10.24 -10.84 -7.91
N PRO A 78 -10.58 -9.89 -8.80
CA PRO A 78 -9.69 -9.51 -9.90
C PRO A 78 -8.36 -8.93 -9.39
N SER A 79 -8.38 -8.16 -8.29
CA SER A 79 -7.15 -7.60 -7.72
C SER A 79 -6.23 -8.68 -7.14
N ILE A 80 -6.77 -9.68 -6.46
CA ILE A 80 -6.03 -10.84 -5.94
C ILE A 80 -5.38 -11.59 -7.10
N ALA A 81 -6.15 -11.92 -8.14
CA ALA A 81 -5.64 -12.63 -9.31
C ALA A 81 -4.50 -11.85 -10.00
N ALA A 82 -4.69 -10.53 -10.18
CA ALA A 82 -3.69 -9.65 -10.78
C ALA A 82 -2.42 -9.53 -9.93
N VAL A 83 -2.54 -9.34 -8.61
CA VAL A 83 -1.37 -9.30 -7.70
C VAL A 83 -0.63 -10.64 -7.77
N PHE A 84 -1.33 -11.77 -7.63
CA PHE A 84 -0.72 -13.09 -7.66
C PHE A 84 0.02 -13.35 -8.97
N ALA A 85 -0.62 -13.10 -10.12
CA ALA A 85 0.00 -13.26 -11.43
C ALA A 85 1.22 -12.34 -11.59
N THR A 86 1.13 -11.10 -11.07
CA THR A 86 2.23 -10.15 -11.11
C THR A 86 3.43 -10.64 -10.29
N ARG A 87 3.22 -11.11 -9.06
CA ARG A 87 4.31 -11.60 -8.19
C ARG A 87 4.89 -12.94 -8.66
N LYS A 88 4.03 -13.85 -9.11
CA LYS A 88 4.43 -15.19 -9.51
C LYS A 88 5.13 -15.23 -10.87
N TYR A 89 4.67 -14.44 -11.82
CA TYR A 89 5.12 -14.52 -13.22
C TYR A 89 5.78 -13.23 -13.71
N ILE A 90 5.14 -12.07 -13.55
CA ILE A 90 5.63 -10.82 -14.16
C ILE A 90 6.93 -10.35 -13.50
N VAL A 91 6.94 -10.19 -12.17
CA VAL A 91 8.11 -9.66 -11.45
C VAL A 91 9.35 -10.53 -11.67
N PRO A 92 9.30 -11.87 -11.60
CA PRO A 92 10.45 -12.72 -11.91
C PRO A 92 10.93 -12.62 -13.37
N MET A 93 10.03 -12.40 -14.33
CA MET A 93 10.37 -12.26 -15.75
C MET A 93 11.08 -10.95 -16.09
N ILE A 94 11.02 -9.92 -15.23
CA ILE A 94 11.74 -8.66 -15.45
C ILE A 94 13.26 -8.94 -15.34
N PRO A 95 14.05 -8.69 -16.41
CA PRO A 95 15.50 -8.86 -16.41
C PRO A 95 16.17 -8.00 -15.34
N GLU A 96 17.32 -8.45 -14.82
CA GLU A 96 18.08 -7.69 -13.82
C GLU A 96 18.59 -6.35 -14.35
N GLU A 97 19.06 -6.35 -15.61
CA GLU A 97 19.48 -5.18 -16.37
C GLU A 97 18.47 -4.91 -17.49
N LEU A 98 17.88 -3.71 -17.49
CA LEU A 98 16.84 -3.34 -18.45
C LEU A 98 17.41 -2.55 -19.62
N ILE A 99 18.09 -1.45 -19.31
CA ILE A 99 18.61 -0.50 -20.30
C ILE A 99 19.95 0.03 -19.80
N SER A 100 20.95 0.04 -20.68
CA SER A 100 22.22 0.73 -20.48
C SER A 100 22.32 1.86 -21.49
N LEU A 101 22.13 3.10 -21.05
CA LEU A 101 22.19 4.31 -21.88
C LEU A 101 23.32 5.20 -21.37
N GLY A 102 24.40 5.33 -22.14
CA GLY A 102 25.44 6.35 -21.92
C GLY A 102 26.07 6.36 -20.51
N GLY A 103 26.21 5.20 -19.87
CA GLY A 103 26.76 5.06 -18.51
C GLY A 103 25.72 4.95 -17.40
N PHE A 104 24.42 5.10 -17.68
CA PHE A 104 23.33 4.89 -16.73
C PHE A 104 22.72 3.50 -16.92
N LEU A 105 22.88 2.64 -15.91
CA LEU A 105 22.37 1.26 -15.93
C LEU A 105 21.07 1.20 -15.12
N ILE A 106 19.95 1.01 -15.82
CA ILE A 106 18.64 0.84 -15.20
C ILE A 106 18.50 -0.63 -14.81
N THR A 107 18.62 -0.91 -13.51
CA THR A 107 18.33 -2.23 -12.97
C THR A 107 16.83 -2.39 -12.65
N LYS A 108 16.41 -3.64 -12.52
CA LYS A 108 15.10 -4.00 -11.95
C LYS A 108 14.81 -3.31 -10.62
N ASN A 109 15.79 -3.19 -9.73
CA ASN A 109 15.63 -2.55 -8.42
C ASN A 109 15.29 -1.06 -8.56
N ILE A 110 16.01 -0.35 -9.45
CA ILE A 110 15.78 1.07 -9.73
C ILE A 110 14.39 1.26 -10.34
N LEU A 111 14.00 0.41 -11.31
CA LEU A 111 12.65 0.47 -11.90
C LEU A 111 11.56 0.37 -10.82
N MET A 112 11.69 -0.60 -9.92
CA MET A 112 10.70 -0.84 -8.87
C MET A 112 10.63 0.32 -7.87
N MET A 113 11.77 0.92 -7.52
CA MET A 113 11.82 2.11 -6.65
C MET A 113 11.24 3.35 -7.34
N LEU A 114 11.50 3.55 -8.64
CA LEU A 114 10.94 4.66 -9.40
C LEU A 114 9.42 4.52 -9.55
N LEU A 115 8.93 3.31 -9.87
CA LEU A 115 7.49 3.03 -9.89
C LEU A 115 6.85 3.31 -8.53
N PHE A 116 7.49 2.86 -7.43
CA PHE A 116 7.04 3.14 -6.09
C PHE A 116 6.99 4.64 -5.79
N ALA A 117 8.03 5.38 -6.16
CA ALA A 117 8.13 6.81 -5.89
C ALA A 117 7.11 7.64 -6.70
N ILE A 118 6.86 7.28 -7.97
CA ILE A 118 5.78 7.87 -8.77
C ILE A 118 4.43 7.65 -8.08
N LEU A 119 4.18 6.44 -7.56
CA LEU A 119 2.97 6.16 -6.80
C LEU A 119 2.91 6.96 -5.49
N MET A 120 4.03 7.14 -4.78
CA MET A 120 4.09 8.01 -3.59
C MET A 120 3.74 9.47 -3.93
N VAL A 121 4.31 10.01 -5.01
CA VAL A 121 4.05 11.40 -5.43
C VAL A 121 2.58 11.56 -5.84
N THR A 122 2.02 10.64 -6.63
CA THR A 122 0.61 10.69 -7.01
C THR A 122 -0.33 10.54 -5.80
N ALA A 123 -0.05 9.61 -4.89
CA ALA A 123 -0.79 9.43 -3.64
C ALA A 123 -0.75 10.68 -2.76
N SER A 124 0.44 11.26 -2.55
CA SER A 124 0.62 12.44 -1.71
C SER A 124 -0.08 13.66 -2.28
N VAL A 125 -0.01 13.88 -3.59
CA VAL A 125 -0.75 14.96 -4.25
C VAL A 125 -2.26 14.79 -4.04
N SER A 126 -2.79 13.57 -4.14
CA SER A 126 -4.20 13.29 -3.83
C SER A 126 -4.54 13.62 -2.37
N MET A 127 -3.69 13.25 -1.41
CA MET A 127 -3.89 13.52 0.02
C MET A 127 -3.82 15.02 0.36
N ILE A 128 -2.92 15.76 -0.27
CA ILE A 128 -2.71 17.20 -0.03
C ILE A 128 -3.82 18.04 -0.69
N ARG A 129 -4.24 17.68 -1.90
CA ARG A 129 -5.24 18.43 -2.68
C ARG A 129 -6.65 18.31 -2.14
N ASN A 130 -6.94 17.33 -1.29
CA ASN A 130 -8.27 17.06 -0.75
C ASN A 130 -8.77 18.09 0.30
N LYS A 131 -8.28 19.35 0.23
CA LYS A 131 -8.61 20.45 1.15
C LYS A 131 -9.90 21.19 0.79
N LYS A 132 -10.51 20.89 -0.36
CA LYS A 132 -11.82 21.41 -0.77
C LYS A 132 -12.65 20.26 -1.31
N ASP A 133 -13.43 19.65 -0.42
CA ASP A 133 -14.86 19.59 -0.69
C ASP A 133 -15.61 19.43 0.63
N ASN A 134 -16.55 20.35 0.82
CA ASN A 134 -17.83 20.04 1.44
C ASN A 134 -18.49 18.97 0.55
N ILE A 135 -18.06 17.72 0.70
CA ILE A 135 -18.94 16.61 0.33
C ILE A 135 -19.92 16.54 1.49
N GLU A 136 -20.90 17.44 1.44
CA GLU A 136 -22.20 17.23 2.07
C GLU A 136 -22.56 15.76 1.85
N GLU A 137 -23.16 15.14 2.87
CA GLU A 137 -23.74 13.82 2.81
C GLU A 137 -24.53 13.67 1.51
N LYS A 138 -23.88 13.19 0.43
CA LYS A 138 -24.54 12.96 -0.84
C LYS A 138 -25.59 11.92 -0.51
N LYS A 139 -26.86 12.34 -0.61
CA LYS A 139 -28.02 11.46 -0.49
C LYS A 139 -27.69 10.18 -1.25
N VAL A 140 -27.82 9.06 -0.57
CA VAL A 140 -27.51 7.72 -1.08
C VAL A 140 -28.35 7.48 -2.33
N GLU A 141 -27.83 7.86 -3.50
CA GLU A 141 -28.42 7.50 -4.78
C GLU A 141 -28.24 6.00 -5.00
N VAL A 142 -29.23 5.40 -5.65
CA VAL A 142 -29.31 3.95 -5.91
C VAL A 142 -28.02 3.47 -6.55
N GLN A 143 -27.33 2.56 -5.86
CA GLN A 143 -26.02 2.02 -6.23
C GLN A 143 -26.07 1.33 -7.61
N LYS A 144 -25.67 2.03 -8.66
CA LYS A 144 -25.40 1.42 -9.96
C LYS A 144 -23.97 0.90 -9.96
N PHE A 145 -23.81 -0.37 -9.59
CA PHE A 145 -22.52 -1.05 -9.76
C PHE A 145 -22.23 -1.22 -11.24
N ASN A 146 -21.30 -0.44 -11.78
CA ASN A 146 -20.73 -0.76 -13.09
C ASN A 146 -19.68 -1.86 -12.91
N VAL A 147 -20.18 -3.09 -12.71
CA VAL A 147 -19.38 -4.29 -12.38
C VAL A 147 -18.16 -4.45 -13.30
N PRO A 148 -18.27 -4.28 -14.64
CA PRO A 148 -17.12 -4.35 -15.53
C PRO A 148 -16.01 -3.35 -15.20
N VAL A 149 -16.37 -2.10 -14.89
CA VAL A 149 -15.41 -1.03 -14.55
C VAL A 149 -14.68 -1.37 -13.26
N ILE A 150 -15.41 -1.81 -12.23
CA ILE A 150 -14.84 -2.19 -10.93
C ILE A 150 -13.88 -3.39 -11.09
N MET A 151 -14.19 -4.34 -11.97
CA MET A 151 -13.31 -5.46 -12.25
C MET A 151 -12.02 -5.03 -12.94
N VAL A 152 -12.11 -4.20 -13.99
CA VAL A 152 -10.94 -3.68 -14.71
C VAL A 152 -10.03 -2.90 -13.77
N GLU A 153 -10.59 -2.09 -12.89
CA GLU A 153 -9.82 -1.36 -11.87
C GLU A 153 -9.18 -2.28 -10.85
N GLY A 154 -9.91 -3.31 -10.41
CA GLY A 154 -9.35 -4.35 -9.55
C GLY A 154 -8.09 -4.94 -10.17
N ILE A 155 -8.12 -5.25 -11.48
CA ILE A 155 -6.96 -5.75 -12.24
C ILE A 155 -5.85 -4.71 -12.28
N VAL A 156 -6.13 -3.48 -12.72
CA VAL A 156 -5.11 -2.42 -12.87
C VAL A 156 -4.44 -2.11 -11.53
N VAL A 157 -5.24 -1.86 -10.49
CA VAL A 157 -4.76 -1.62 -9.13
C VAL A 157 -4.00 -2.85 -8.63
N GLY A 158 -4.49 -4.05 -8.91
CA GLY A 158 -3.83 -5.30 -8.54
C GLY A 158 -2.45 -5.45 -9.18
N MET A 159 -2.32 -5.21 -10.48
CA MET A 159 -1.03 -5.26 -11.18
C MET A 159 -0.07 -4.21 -10.65
N VAL A 160 -0.51 -2.94 -10.56
CA VAL A 160 0.31 -1.84 -10.05
C VAL A 160 0.80 -2.13 -8.62
N THR A 161 -0.11 -2.54 -7.74
CA THR A 161 0.23 -2.83 -6.34
C THR A 161 1.03 -4.12 -6.16
N GLY A 162 0.87 -5.10 -7.05
CA GLY A 162 1.71 -6.29 -7.12
C GLY A 162 3.14 -5.97 -7.54
N LEU A 163 3.33 -5.08 -8.52
CA LEU A 163 4.66 -4.60 -8.88
C LEU A 163 5.29 -3.89 -7.68
N VAL A 164 4.62 -2.88 -7.14
CA VAL A 164 5.23 -2.02 -6.12
C VAL A 164 5.26 -2.62 -4.71
N GLY A 165 4.57 -3.73 -4.45
CA GLY A 165 4.45 -4.34 -3.13
C GLY A 165 3.81 -3.44 -2.07
N ALA A 166 3.17 -2.35 -2.46
CA ALA A 166 2.43 -1.48 -1.57
C ALA A 166 1.03 -2.09 -1.36
N GLY A 167 0.50 -2.08 -0.13
CA GLY A 167 -0.88 -2.50 0.12
C GLY A 167 -1.89 -1.79 -0.78
N GLY A 168 -1.57 -0.58 -1.25
CA GLY A 168 -2.34 0.10 -2.29
C GLY A 168 -3.62 0.74 -1.78
N GLY A 169 -3.76 0.92 -0.46
CA GLY A 169 -4.95 1.58 0.10
C GLY A 169 -5.14 3.01 -0.40
N PHE A 170 -4.06 3.70 -0.76
CA PHE A 170 -4.13 5.01 -1.40
C PHE A 170 -4.75 4.99 -2.80
N LEU A 171 -4.74 3.85 -3.51
CA LEU A 171 -5.45 3.66 -4.79
C LEU A 171 -6.86 3.08 -4.57
N ILE A 172 -6.97 2.10 -3.67
CA ILE A 172 -8.23 1.38 -3.42
C ILE A 172 -9.27 2.29 -2.76
N ILE A 173 -8.90 3.11 -1.77
CA ILE A 173 -9.87 3.95 -1.06
C ILE A 173 -10.54 4.96 -2.01
N PRO A 174 -9.81 5.76 -2.82
CA PRO A 174 -10.44 6.64 -3.80
C PRO A 174 -11.31 5.90 -4.81
N ALA A 175 -10.86 4.74 -5.33
CA ALA A 175 -11.65 3.94 -6.26
C ALA A 175 -13.00 3.50 -5.65
N LEU A 176 -12.97 2.99 -4.41
CA LEU A 176 -14.18 2.56 -3.70
C LEU A 176 -15.12 3.73 -3.37
N VAL A 177 -14.59 4.88 -3.00
CA VAL A 177 -15.40 6.06 -2.66
C VAL A 177 -16.02 6.68 -3.91
N LEU A 178 -15.22 6.90 -4.96
CA LEU A 178 -15.66 7.63 -6.14
C LEU A 178 -16.53 6.80 -7.08
N LEU A 179 -16.28 5.50 -7.17
CA LEU A 179 -16.83 4.66 -8.24
C LEU A 179 -17.79 3.60 -7.73
N SER A 180 -17.54 3.07 -6.53
CA SER A 180 -18.51 2.20 -5.83
C SER A 180 -19.44 2.99 -4.90
N ASN A 181 -19.26 4.32 -4.84
CA ASN A 181 -20.06 5.25 -4.03
C ASN A 181 -20.16 4.81 -2.55
N LEU A 182 -19.11 4.16 -2.03
CA LEU A 182 -19.09 3.69 -0.65
C LEU A 182 -18.85 4.86 0.31
N PRO A 183 -19.60 4.96 1.42
CA PRO A 183 -19.28 5.89 2.49
C PRO A 183 -17.84 5.71 2.94
N MET A 184 -17.12 6.81 3.21
CA MET A 184 -15.67 6.77 3.52
C MET A 184 -15.31 5.76 4.62
N LYS A 185 -16.11 5.66 5.68
CA LYS A 185 -15.90 4.68 6.76
C LYS A 185 -16.01 3.23 6.28
N GLN A 186 -16.96 2.95 5.37
CA GLN A 186 -17.11 1.64 4.74
C GLN A 186 -16.01 1.36 3.72
N ALA A 187 -15.58 2.37 2.94
CA ALA A 187 -14.47 2.24 2.00
C ALA A 187 -13.16 1.89 2.71
N ILE A 188 -12.87 2.53 3.86
CA ILE A 188 -11.71 2.20 4.69
C ILE A 188 -11.77 0.73 5.16
N GLY A 189 -12.90 0.30 5.76
CA GLY A 189 -13.04 -1.08 6.24
C GLY A 189 -12.95 -2.12 5.11
N THR A 190 -13.64 -1.87 4.00
CA THR A 190 -13.64 -2.73 2.80
C THR A 190 -12.26 -2.82 2.17
N SER A 191 -11.53 -1.69 2.07
CA SER A 191 -10.17 -1.66 1.54
C SER A 191 -9.20 -2.48 2.40
N LEU A 192 -9.27 -2.40 3.73
CA LEU A 192 -8.40 -3.19 4.61
C LEU A 192 -8.56 -4.70 4.39
N LEU A 193 -9.79 -5.16 4.17
CA LEU A 193 -10.06 -6.57 3.87
C LEU A 193 -9.51 -6.97 2.48
N ILE A 194 -9.71 -6.13 1.46
CA ILE A 194 -9.14 -6.36 0.12
C ILE A 194 -7.62 -6.41 0.18
N ILE A 195 -7.00 -5.45 0.88
CA ILE A 195 -5.54 -5.33 1.04
C ILE A 195 -4.99 -6.55 1.77
N ALA A 196 -5.65 -6.99 2.84
CA ALA A 196 -5.26 -8.19 3.57
C ALA A 196 -5.22 -9.41 2.65
N ALA A 197 -6.33 -9.67 1.94
CA ALA A 197 -6.46 -10.84 1.08
C ALA A 197 -5.45 -10.80 -0.09
N LYS A 198 -5.43 -9.72 -0.87
CA LYS A 198 -4.56 -9.63 -2.06
C LYS A 198 -3.08 -9.62 -1.70
N SER A 199 -2.70 -8.99 -0.58
CA SER A 199 -1.28 -8.90 -0.21
C SER A 199 -0.76 -10.24 0.31
N LEU A 200 -1.54 -10.94 1.15
CA LEU A 200 -1.15 -12.27 1.62
C LEU A 200 -1.09 -13.28 0.47
N ILE A 201 -2.08 -13.27 -0.44
CA ILE A 201 -2.06 -14.15 -1.61
C ILE A 201 -0.91 -13.77 -2.57
N GLY A 202 -0.68 -12.47 -2.77
CA GLY A 202 0.47 -11.97 -3.53
C GLY A 202 1.81 -12.45 -2.99
N PHE A 203 1.98 -12.39 -1.67
CA PHE A 203 3.18 -12.88 -0.99
C PHE A 203 3.40 -14.39 -1.20
N ILE A 204 2.33 -15.19 -1.26
CA ILE A 204 2.44 -16.62 -1.60
C ILE A 204 3.06 -16.79 -3.01
N GLY A 205 2.76 -15.89 -3.95
CA GLY A 205 3.39 -15.87 -5.27
C GLY A 205 4.91 -15.65 -5.24
N ASP A 206 5.43 -15.00 -4.21
CA ASP A 206 6.87 -14.75 -4.03
C ASP A 206 7.60 -15.88 -3.29
N LEU A 207 6.91 -16.67 -2.46
CA LEU A 207 7.52 -17.72 -1.64
C LEU A 207 8.28 -18.78 -2.46
N SER A 208 7.89 -19.01 -3.72
CA SER A 208 8.61 -19.93 -4.60
C SER A 208 9.82 -19.31 -5.29
N ASN A 209 9.89 -17.98 -5.33
CA ASN A 209 10.86 -17.25 -6.14
C ASN A 209 11.98 -16.66 -5.28
N TYR A 210 11.74 -16.47 -3.98
CA TYR A 210 12.67 -15.80 -3.07
C TYR A 210 12.74 -16.47 -1.69
N GLN A 211 13.93 -16.46 -1.08
CA GLN A 211 14.13 -16.90 0.30
C GLN A 211 13.81 -15.76 1.27
N MET A 212 12.93 -16.03 2.23
CA MET A 212 12.42 -15.01 3.15
C MET A 212 13.12 -15.08 4.51
N ASP A 213 13.53 -13.92 5.03
CA ASP A 213 13.95 -13.74 6.42
C ASP A 213 12.70 -13.63 7.31
N TRP A 214 12.28 -14.78 7.84
CA TRP A 214 11.11 -14.88 8.70
C TRP A 214 11.28 -14.16 10.03
N ILE A 215 12.51 -14.03 10.54
CA ILE A 215 12.77 -13.32 11.79
C ILE A 215 12.45 -11.85 11.59
N LEU A 216 12.99 -11.23 10.53
CA LEU A 216 12.68 -9.85 10.21
C LEU A 216 11.19 -9.65 9.93
N LEU A 217 10.57 -10.51 9.12
CA LEU A 217 9.14 -10.42 8.79
C LEU A 217 8.25 -10.44 10.03
N ILE A 218 8.45 -11.41 10.93
CA ILE A 218 7.64 -11.57 12.13
C ILE A 218 7.89 -10.39 13.09
N SER A 219 9.15 -10.00 13.31
CA SER A 219 9.47 -8.87 14.20
C SER A 219 8.88 -7.54 13.70
N VAL A 220 9.01 -7.23 12.41
CA VAL A 220 8.45 -6.02 11.81
C VAL A 220 6.92 -6.05 11.85
N THR A 221 6.31 -7.19 11.51
CA THR A 221 4.85 -7.36 11.52
C THR A 221 4.29 -7.20 12.93
N PHE A 222 4.93 -7.80 13.93
CA PHE A 222 4.52 -7.69 15.33
C PHE A 222 4.51 -6.24 15.80
N LEU A 223 5.58 -5.49 15.54
CA LEU A 223 5.66 -4.07 15.87
C LEU A 223 4.62 -3.24 15.09
N ALA A 224 4.42 -3.52 13.81
CA ALA A 224 3.40 -2.83 13.03
C ALA A 224 1.97 -3.14 13.53
N ILE A 225 1.69 -4.35 14.03
CA ILE A 225 0.40 -4.69 14.66
C ILE A 225 0.20 -3.88 15.94
N ILE A 226 1.22 -3.79 16.81
CA ILE A 226 1.18 -2.92 17.99
C ILE A 226 0.91 -1.47 17.57
N GLY A 227 1.61 -0.99 16.54
CA GLY A 227 1.42 0.35 15.97
C GLY A 227 -0.01 0.57 15.50
N ILE A 228 -0.68 -0.41 14.88
CA ILE A 228 -2.08 -0.31 14.46
C ILE A 228 -3.01 -0.06 15.62
N PHE A 229 -2.83 -0.74 16.76
CA PHE A 229 -3.67 -0.50 17.93
C PHE A 229 -3.49 0.92 18.48
N ILE A 230 -2.24 1.40 18.54
CA ILE A 230 -1.92 2.77 18.94
C ILE A 230 -2.53 3.78 17.96
N GLY A 231 -2.36 3.56 16.65
CA GLY A 231 -2.89 4.40 15.60
C GLY A 231 -4.42 4.46 15.61
N ASN A 232 -5.09 3.32 15.76
CA ASN A 232 -6.55 3.24 15.90
C ASN A 232 -7.05 3.98 17.15
N TRP A 233 -6.32 3.90 18.27
CA TRP A 233 -6.68 4.65 19.48
C TRP A 233 -6.53 6.16 19.25
N LEU A 234 -5.41 6.59 18.64
CA LEU A 234 -5.13 7.99 18.36
C LEU A 234 -6.06 8.58 17.29
N SER A 235 -6.59 7.75 16.38
CA SER A 235 -7.54 8.18 15.34
C SER A 235 -8.86 8.71 15.90
N HIS A 236 -9.19 8.39 17.16
CA HIS A 236 -10.38 8.93 17.84
C HIS A 236 -10.14 10.35 18.40
N LYS A 237 -8.87 10.77 18.54
CA LYS A 237 -8.48 12.06 19.13
C LYS A 237 -8.02 13.09 18.09
N VAL A 238 -7.67 12.66 16.89
CA VAL A 238 -7.14 13.52 15.82
C VAL A 238 -8.03 13.43 14.59
N SER A 239 -8.41 14.58 14.02
CA SER A 239 -9.21 14.61 12.79
C SER A 239 -8.45 13.95 11.63
N SER A 240 -9.05 12.93 11.01
CA SER A 240 -8.43 12.18 9.89
C SER A 240 -7.94 13.08 8.76
N LYS A 241 -8.67 14.16 8.45
CA LYS A 241 -8.30 15.13 7.41
C LYS A 241 -6.97 15.84 7.68
N LYS A 242 -6.73 16.31 8.92
CA LYS A 242 -5.46 16.99 9.26
C LYS A 242 -4.28 16.03 9.17
N LEU A 243 -4.47 14.79 9.61
CA LEU A 243 -3.41 13.80 9.57
C LEU A 243 -3.10 13.37 8.14
N GLU A 244 -4.11 13.11 7.32
CA GLU A 244 -3.93 12.78 5.90
C GLU A 244 -3.19 13.91 5.16
N PHE A 245 -3.49 15.17 5.46
CA PHE A 245 -2.80 16.33 4.90
C PHE A 245 -1.30 16.38 5.30
N VAL A 246 -0.99 16.24 6.60
CA VAL A 246 0.40 16.25 7.10
C VAL A 246 1.18 15.05 6.56
N PHE A 247 0.54 13.88 6.54
CA PHE A 247 1.12 12.66 6.01
C PHE A 247 1.37 12.76 4.50
N GLY A 248 0.46 13.39 3.75
CA GLY A 248 0.64 13.67 2.33
C GLY A 248 1.94 14.44 2.06
N TRP A 249 2.21 15.50 2.82
CA TRP A 249 3.49 16.22 2.71
C TRP A 249 4.71 15.35 3.01
N PHE A 250 4.65 14.52 4.05
CA PHE A 250 5.72 13.59 4.38
C PHE A 250 5.99 12.58 3.25
N VAL A 251 4.93 11.98 2.69
CA VAL A 251 5.01 11.05 1.56
C VAL A 251 5.54 11.74 0.30
N LEU A 252 5.16 12.99 0.05
CA LEU A 252 5.65 13.78 -1.08
C LEU A 252 7.17 13.97 -0.98
N ILE A 253 7.65 14.41 0.20
CA ILE A 253 9.09 14.59 0.46
C ILE A 253 9.84 13.28 0.25
N MET A 254 9.34 12.17 0.78
CA MET A 254 9.96 10.86 0.60
C MET A 254 9.95 10.38 -0.85
N GLY A 255 8.85 10.58 -1.58
CA GLY A 255 8.76 10.24 -3.00
C GLY A 255 9.77 11.01 -3.84
N ILE A 256 9.88 12.32 -3.63
CA ILE A 256 10.88 13.16 -4.31
C ILE A 256 12.31 12.73 -3.92
N TYR A 257 12.55 12.46 -2.64
CA TYR A 257 13.85 11.97 -2.17
C TYR A 257 14.26 10.67 -2.86
N ILE A 258 13.35 9.69 -3.00
CA ILE A 258 13.62 8.43 -3.69
C ILE A 258 13.97 8.68 -5.15
N ILE A 259 13.19 9.51 -5.86
CA ILE A 259 13.47 9.83 -7.28
C ILE A 259 14.86 10.43 -7.42
N ILE A 260 15.21 11.40 -6.57
CA ILE A 260 16.52 12.04 -6.62
C ILE A 260 17.63 11.03 -6.32
N LYS A 261 17.45 10.19 -5.29
CA LYS A 261 18.44 9.20 -4.88
C LYS A 261 18.70 8.16 -5.98
N GLU A 262 17.66 7.57 -6.54
CA GLU A 262 17.78 6.49 -7.52
C GLU A 262 18.26 6.97 -8.90
N ILE A 263 18.03 8.25 -9.24
CA ILE A 263 18.49 8.85 -10.51
C ILE A 263 19.90 9.44 -10.37
N PHE A 264 20.20 10.17 -9.30
CA PHE A 264 21.46 10.95 -9.22
C PHE A 264 22.53 10.30 -8.34
N PHE A 265 22.18 9.39 -7.43
CA PHE A 265 23.10 8.84 -6.44
C PHE A 265 23.22 7.32 -6.51
N GLN A 266 23.20 6.75 -7.71
CA GLN A 266 23.29 5.29 -7.95
C GLN A 266 24.54 4.61 -7.35
N HIS A 267 25.57 5.37 -6.99
CA HIS A 267 26.88 4.87 -6.58
C HIS A 267 27.25 5.18 -5.10
N ILE A 268 26.30 5.60 -4.26
CA ILE A 268 26.53 5.90 -2.82
C ILE A 268 25.57 5.09 -1.93
#